data_AF-A0A7Y3NXK4-F1
#
_entry.id   AF-A0A7Y3NXK4-F1
#
_cell.length_a   1.000
_cell.length_b   1.000
_cell.length_c   1.000
_cell.angle_alpha   90.00
_cell.angle_beta   90.00
_cell.angle_gamma   90.00
#
_symmetry.space_group_name_H-M   'P 1'
#
loop_
_entity.id
_entity.type
_entity.pdbx_description
1 polymer ?
#
loop_
_entity_poly.entity_id
_entity_poly.type
_entity_poly.pdbx_seq_one_letter_code
_entity_poly.pdbx_strand_id
1 'polypeptide(L)' 'MSAQSGSMARRDSMGKPLFVCPKGHYSILIPALITVSADAITILYSVCQEATVLSLLEPNSENPPTHPQ' A
#
# COMPACT_ATOMS: atom_id res chain seq x y z
N MET A 1 23.71 15.37 42.15
CA MET A 1 23.81 14.34 41.09
C MET A 1 22.40 14.12 40.57
N SER A 2 22.04 14.73 39.44
CA SER A 2 20.69 14.63 38.88
C SER A 2 20.72 13.73 37.67
N ALA A 3 19.98 12.63 37.74
CA ALA A 3 19.79 11.67 36.65
C ALA A 3 19.00 12.33 35.52
N GLN A 4 19.67 12.59 34.39
CA GLN A 4 19.00 12.98 33.16
C GLN A 4 18.52 11.70 32.47
N SER A 5 17.33 11.25 32.85
CA SER A 5 16.62 10.18 32.17
C SER A 5 16.26 10.67 30.77
N GLY A 6 17.15 10.42 29.81
CA GLY A 6 16.87 10.59 28.40
C GLY A 6 15.76 9.64 28.04
N SER A 7 14.53 10.16 27.98
CA SER A 7 13.41 9.47 27.35
C SER A 7 13.82 9.17 25.91
N MET A 8 14.32 7.95 25.69
CA MET A 8 14.43 7.38 24.36
C MET A 8 13.01 7.28 23.86
N ALA A 9 12.55 8.32 23.15
CA ALA A 9 11.43 8.21 22.25
C ALA A 9 11.80 7.04 21.34
N ARG A 10 11.19 5.87 21.62
CA ARG A 10 11.27 4.72 20.74
C ARG A 10 10.81 5.26 19.40
N ARG A 11 11.78 5.46 18.50
CA ARG A 11 11.50 5.87 17.14
C ARG A 11 10.88 4.62 16.56
N ASP A 12 9.56 4.53 16.64
CA ASP A 12 8.77 3.49 16.00
C ASP A 12 8.96 3.66 14.50
N SER A 13 10.11 3.19 14.00
CA SER A 13 10.48 3.14 12.59
C SER A 13 9.67 2.04 11.92
N MET A 14 8.34 2.17 11.94
CA MET A 14 7.55 1.60 10.86
C MET A 14 7.89 2.44 9.62
N GLY A 15 8.96 2.06 8.93
CA GLY A 15 9.42 2.73 7.72
C GLY A 15 8.23 2.99 6.80
N LYS A 16 8.14 4.20 6.23
CA LYS A 16 7.04 4.51 5.32
C LYS A 16 7.04 3.49 4.17
N PRO A 17 5.89 2.91 3.80
CA PRO A 17 5.84 1.96 2.70
C PRO A 17 6.39 2.60 1.42
N LEU A 18 7.39 1.94 0.83
CA LEU A 18 8.02 2.34 -0.42
C LEU A 18 7.49 1.47 -1.55
N PHE A 19 7.22 2.09 -2.69
CA PHE A 19 6.89 1.40 -3.92
C PHE A 19 7.87 1.80 -5.02
N VAL A 20 8.06 0.91 -5.98
CA VAL A 20 8.88 1.17 -7.16
C VAL A 20 7.96 1.51 -8.32
N CYS A 21 8.10 2.72 -8.87
CA CYS A 21 7.35 3.09 -10.06
C CYS A 21 7.84 2.23 -11.26
N PRO A 22 7.06 2.07 -12.34
CA PRO A 22 7.45 1.23 -13.48
C PRO A 22 8.82 1.55 -14.09
N LYS A 23 9.30 2.79 -13.93
CA LYS A 23 10.64 3.24 -14.36
C LYS A 23 11.79 2.89 -13.41
N GLY A 24 11.51 2.17 -12.32
CA GLY A 24 12.53 1.73 -11.37
C GLY A 24 12.90 2.73 -10.27
N HIS A 25 12.18 3.85 -10.15
CA HIS A 25 12.42 4.80 -9.05
C HIS A 25 11.59 4.46 -7.82
N TYR A 26 12.21 4.61 -6.65
CA TYR A 26 11.51 4.49 -5.37
C TYR A 26 10.68 5.74 -5.10
N SER A 27 9.40 5.53 -4.77
CA SER A 27 8.50 6.56 -4.27
C SER A 27 7.93 6.14 -2.94
N ILE A 28 7.81 7.10 -2.03
CA ILE A 28 7.06 6.94 -0.79
C ILE A 28 5.58 6.87 -1.15
N LEU A 29 4.85 5.96 -0.52
CA LEU A 29 3.40 5.91 -0.61
C LEU A 29 2.81 7.05 0.22
N ILE A 30 2.04 7.92 -0.43
CA ILE A 30 1.35 9.03 0.24
C ILE A 30 -0.15 8.70 0.19
N PRO A 31 -0.84 8.55 1.34
CA PRO A 31 -2.26 8.18 1.36
C PRO A 31 -3.16 9.11 0.52
N ALA A 32 -2.83 10.40 0.45
CA ALA A 32 -3.55 11.38 -0.35
C ALA A 32 -3.45 11.16 -1.87
N LEU A 33 -2.54 10.27 -2.32
CA LEU A 33 -2.32 9.91 -3.73
C LEU A 33 -2.92 8.53 -4.08
N ILE A 34 -3.69 7.94 -3.17
CA ILE A 34 -4.37 6.67 -3.38
C ILE A 34 -5.86 6.93 -3.57
N THR A 35 -6.40 6.45 -4.68
CA THR A 35 -7.83 6.51 -4.99
C THR A 35 -8.37 5.09 -5.05
N VAL A 36 -9.41 4.81 -4.26
CA VAL A 36 -10.08 3.50 -4.25
C VAL A 36 -11.45 3.66 -4.91
N SER A 37 -11.71 2.86 -5.94
CA SER A 37 -13.03 2.69 -6.56
C SER A 37 -13.60 1.31 -6.24
N ALA A 38 -14.82 1.03 -6.71
CA ALA A 38 -15.49 -0.26 -6.49
C ALA A 38 -14.72 -1.45 -7.09
N ASP A 39 -13.97 -1.20 -8.16
CA ASP A 39 -13.37 -2.18 -9.05
C ASP A 39 -11.84 -2.06 -9.15
N ALA A 40 -11.25 -1.00 -8.59
CA ALA A 40 -9.83 -0.75 -8.70
C ALA A 40 -9.24 0.09 -7.56
N ILE A 41 -7.95 -0.04 -7.36
CA ILE A 41 -7.13 0.85 -6.54
C ILE A 41 -6.12 1.53 -7.45
N THR A 42 -6.16 2.86 -7.51
CA THR A 42 -5.19 3.68 -8.26
C THR A 42 -4.19 4.31 -7.31
N ILE A 43 -2.90 4.15 -7.57
CA ILE A 43 -1.79 4.72 -6.79
C ILE A 43 -0.98 5.64 -7.68
N LEU A 44 -0.92 6.93 -7.35
CA LEU A 44 -0.08 7.91 -8.05
C LEU A 44 1.29 8.04 -7.37
N TYR A 45 2.38 7.83 -8.12
CA TYR A 45 3.75 7.96 -7.63
C TYR A 45 4.20 9.41 -7.61
N SER A 46 4.56 9.93 -6.43
CA SER A 46 5.00 11.32 -6.24
C SER A 46 6.25 11.71 -7.05
N VAL A 47 7.17 10.76 -7.29
CA VAL A 47 8.45 11.03 -7.96
C VAL A 47 8.32 10.94 -9.48
N CYS A 48 7.67 9.90 -9.99
CA CYS A 48 7.58 9.62 -11.43
C CYS A 48 6.34 10.27 -12.08
N GLN A 49 5.40 10.78 -11.28
CA GLN A 49 4.09 11.27 -11.70
C GLN A 49 3.29 10.27 -12.56
N GLU A 50 3.55 8.97 -12.37
CA GLU A 50 2.85 7.87 -13.02
C GLU A 50 1.85 7.23 -12.06
N ALA A 51 0.81 6.59 -12.58
CA ALA A 51 -0.16 5.87 -11.78
C ALA A 51 -0.11 4.36 -12.07
N THR A 52 -0.24 3.54 -11.02
CA THR A 52 -0.52 2.11 -11.15
C THR A 52 -1.97 1.87 -10.76
N VAL A 53 -2.69 1.12 -11.60
CA VAL A 53 -4.05 0.67 -11.33
C VAL A 53 -4.02 -0.81 -10.99
N LEU A 54 -4.54 -1.16 -9.81
CA LEU A 54 -4.72 -2.53 -9.34
C LEU A 54 -6.20 -2.88 -9.47
N SER A 55 -6.56 -3.74 -10.41
CA SER A 55 -7.94 -4.22 -10.55
C SER A 55 -8.31 -5.14 -9.41
N LEU A 56 -9.40 -4.83 -8.73
CA LEU A 56 -10.07 -5.69 -7.78
C LEU A 56 -10.98 -6.61 -8.58
N LEU A 57 -10.43 -7.66 -9.21
CA LEU A 57 -11.30 -8.69 -9.78
C LEU A 57 -12.13 -9.26 -8.64
N GLU A 58 -13.45 -9.36 -8.85
CA GLU A 58 -14.28 -10.16 -7.95
C GLU A 58 -13.66 -11.56 -7.87
N PRO A 59 -13.49 -12.12 -6.66
CA PRO A 59 -13.10 -13.52 -6.55
C PRO A 59 -14.13 -14.29 -7.35
N ASN A 60 -13.69 -14.98 -8.41
CA ASN A 60 -14.54 -15.86 -9.20
C ASN A 60 -15.38 -16.64 -8.19
N SER A 61 -16.69 -16.43 -8.21
CA SER A 61 -17.64 -17.28 -7.53
C SER A 61 -17.54 -18.64 -8.22
N GLU A 62 -16.50 -19.41 -7.86
CA GLU A 62 -16.43 -20.83 -8.14
C GLU A 62 -17.74 -21.39 -7.57
N ASN A 63 -18.68 -21.71 -8.48
CA ASN A 63 -19.90 -22.37 -8.06
C ASN A 63 -19.46 -23.61 -7.29
N PRO A 64 -19.99 -23.86 -6.07
CA PRO A 64 -19.67 -25.07 -5.35
C PRO A 64 -19.93 -26.24 -6.31
N PRO A 65 -19.03 -27.24 -6.38
CA PRO A 65 -19.19 -28.34 -7.33
C PRO A 65 -20.59 -28.93 -7.12
N THR A 66 -21.45 -28.79 -8.12
CA THR A 66 -22.71 -29.53 -8.20
C THR A 66 -22.34 -30.99 -8.23
N HIS A 67 -22.36 -31.63 -7.06
CA HIS A 67 -22.21 -33.07 -6.94
C HIS A 67 -23.42 -33.69 -7.64
N PRO A 68 -23.25 -34.51 -8.69
CA PRO A 68 -24.34 -35.33 -9.18
C PRO A 68 -24.70 -36.30 -8.06
N GLN A 69 -26.00 -36.38 -7.72
CA GLN A 69 -26.53 -37.44 -6.86
C GLN A 69 -26.42 -38.81 -7.55
#